data_AF-A0A916T3G9-F1
#
_entry.id   AF-A0A916T3G9-F1
#
_cell.length_a   1.000
_cell.length_b   1.000
_cell.length_c   1.000
_cell.angle_alpha   90.00
_cell.angle_beta   90.00
_cell.angle_gamma   90.00
#
_symmetry.space_group_name_H-M   'P 1'
#
loop_
_entity.id
_entity.type
_entity.pdbx_description
1 polymer ?
#
loop_
_entity_poly.entity_id
_entity_poly.type
_entity_poly.pdbx_seq_one_letter_code
_entity_poly.pdbx_strand_id
1 'polypeptide(L)'
;MPIAQDLVADSPAQLRALSHPMRHRLLRALPADGATISQLSRLAKTNKGNVSHHLRVLLDAGLVTRGHTRTVRGGTEQYWIPVARRLRFPAGDGETTDAMLRAIGEEIPHDDDHLFNNRRISMTAEQAQHLSEHLDRLVNELPDGDPGLPSYSVIVSVYRSDLRPAPTRTKEHS
;
A
#
# COMPACT_ATOMS: atom_id res chain seq x y z
N MET A 1 8.59 -3.06 -22.27
CA MET A 1 8.46 -1.62 -21.97
C MET A 1 9.05 -1.35 -20.59
N PRO A 2 9.70 -0.21 -20.36
CA PRO A 2 10.08 0.19 -19.01
C PRO A 2 8.81 0.38 -18.16
N ILE A 3 8.82 -0.12 -16.93
CA ILE A 3 7.75 0.15 -15.96
C ILE A 3 7.78 1.64 -15.59
N ALA A 4 6.60 2.24 -15.38
CA ALA A 4 6.54 3.62 -14.91
C ALA A 4 7.18 3.74 -13.52
N GLN A 5 7.72 4.92 -13.19
CA GLN A 5 8.22 5.16 -11.84
C GLN A 5 7.06 5.20 -10.85
N ASP A 6 6.06 6.02 -11.14
CA ASP A 6 4.91 6.22 -10.25
C ASP A 6 3.60 6.10 -11.02
N LEU A 7 2.57 5.54 -10.37
CA LEU A 7 1.18 5.61 -10.78
C LEU A 7 0.37 6.27 -9.67
N VAL A 8 -0.41 7.30 -10.00
CA VAL A 8 -1.47 7.79 -9.10
C VAL A 8 -2.71 6.94 -9.35
N ALA A 9 -3.18 6.21 -8.35
CA ALA A 9 -4.36 5.36 -8.43
C ALA A 9 -5.64 6.19 -8.23
N ASP A 10 -6.14 6.84 -9.26
CA ASP A 10 -7.25 7.81 -9.19
C ASP A 10 -8.59 7.31 -9.75
N SER A 11 -8.60 6.16 -10.42
CA SER A 11 -9.85 5.59 -10.92
C SER A 11 -10.59 4.80 -9.83
N PRO A 12 -11.95 4.80 -9.83
CA PRO A 12 -12.72 3.98 -8.91
C PRO A 12 -12.41 2.48 -8.99
N ALA A 13 -12.00 1.98 -10.16
CA ALA A 13 -11.60 0.59 -10.34
C ALA A 13 -10.28 0.27 -9.62
N GLN A 14 -9.28 1.15 -9.71
CA GLN A 14 -8.02 1.00 -8.99
C GLN A 14 -8.22 1.08 -7.48
N LEU A 15 -8.97 2.09 -7.00
CA LEU A 15 -9.25 2.25 -5.57
C LEU A 15 -9.98 1.03 -4.99
N ARG A 16 -11.03 0.55 -5.68
CA ARG A 16 -11.73 -0.69 -5.29
C ARG A 16 -10.86 -1.93 -5.38
N ALA A 17 -9.83 -1.96 -6.24
CA ALA A 17 -8.89 -3.08 -6.29
C ALA A 17 -7.92 -3.05 -5.10
N LEU A 18 -7.41 -1.87 -4.76
CA LEU A 18 -6.43 -1.66 -3.70
C LEU A 18 -7.02 -1.78 -2.29
N SER A 19 -8.33 -1.65 -2.14
CA SER A 19 -9.04 -1.84 -0.85
C SER A 19 -9.04 -3.27 -0.30
N HIS A 20 -8.56 -4.26 -1.07
CA HIS A 20 -8.50 -5.65 -0.61
C HIS A 20 -7.08 -6.04 -0.19
N PRO A 21 -6.89 -6.54 1.04
CA PRO A 21 -5.56 -6.83 1.59
C PRO A 21 -4.71 -7.74 0.70
N MET A 22 -5.27 -8.87 0.24
CA MET A 22 -4.54 -9.79 -0.64
C MET A 22 -4.09 -9.16 -1.97
N ARG A 23 -4.90 -8.29 -2.59
CA ARG A 23 -4.53 -7.64 -3.86
C ARG A 23 -3.40 -6.64 -3.63
N HIS A 24 -3.47 -5.87 -2.55
CA HIS A 24 -2.40 -4.96 -2.14
C HIS A 24 -1.09 -5.71 -1.87
N ARG A 25 -1.16 -6.80 -1.10
CA ARG A 25 -0.02 -7.68 -0.81
C ARG A 25 0.60 -8.28 -2.07
N LEU A 26 -0.22 -8.82 -2.99
CA LEU A 26 0.27 -9.38 -4.25
C LEU A 26 0.95 -8.32 -5.13
N LEU A 27 0.41 -7.10 -5.15
CA LEU A 27 0.97 -6.00 -5.93
C LEU A 27 2.33 -5.55 -5.41
N ARG A 28 2.51 -5.46 -4.08
CA ARG A 28 3.81 -5.15 -3.47
C ARG A 28 4.81 -6.32 -3.54
N ALA A 29 4.32 -7.54 -3.62
CA ALA A 29 5.15 -8.74 -3.77
C ALA A 29 5.74 -8.91 -5.18
N LEU A 30 5.26 -8.13 -6.16
CA LEU A 30 5.74 -8.20 -7.53
C LEU A 30 7.06 -7.45 -7.70
N PRO A 31 8.15 -8.11 -8.12
CA PRO A 31 9.37 -7.42 -8.50
C PRO A 31 9.18 -6.72 -9.85
N ALA A 32 10.11 -5.81 -10.17
CA ALA A 32 10.07 -5.01 -11.39
C ALA A 32 10.11 -5.86 -12.69
N ASP A 33 10.78 -7.01 -12.66
CA ASP A 33 10.85 -7.98 -13.76
C ASP A 33 9.66 -8.96 -13.79
N GLY A 34 8.85 -8.95 -12.73
CA GLY A 34 7.61 -9.69 -12.60
C GLY A 34 7.75 -11.06 -11.93
N ALA A 35 6.59 -11.65 -11.61
CA ALA A 35 6.52 -12.99 -11.01
C ALA A 35 5.40 -13.84 -11.62
N THR A 36 5.53 -15.16 -11.50
CA THR A 36 4.52 -16.12 -11.95
C THR A 36 3.49 -16.38 -10.86
N ILE A 37 2.32 -16.91 -11.24
CA ILE A 37 1.27 -17.34 -10.29
C ILE A 37 1.85 -18.32 -9.25
N SER A 38 2.71 -19.25 -9.68
CA SER A 38 3.32 -20.24 -8.80
C SER A 38 4.28 -19.61 -7.77
N GLN A 39 5.04 -18.58 -8.16
CA GLN A 39 5.92 -17.85 -7.25
C GLN A 39 5.11 -17.04 -6.24
N LEU A 40 4.13 -16.28 -6.71
CA LEU A 40 3.25 -15.46 -5.87
C LEU A 40 2.42 -16.30 -4.90
N SER A 41 1.92 -17.47 -5.33
CA SER A 41 1.18 -18.40 -4.45
C SER A 41 2.03 -18.84 -3.25
N ARG A 42 3.32 -19.09 -3.48
CA ARG A 42 4.26 -19.51 -2.43
C ARG A 42 4.54 -18.38 -1.46
N LEU A 43 4.77 -17.17 -1.98
CA LEU A 43 5.06 -15.97 -1.19
C LEU A 43 3.85 -15.50 -0.37
N ALA A 44 2.66 -15.51 -0.98
CA ALA A 44 1.40 -15.16 -0.32
C ALA A 44 0.82 -16.29 0.54
N LYS A 45 1.45 -17.48 0.55
CA LYS A 45 0.98 -18.69 1.25
C LYS A 45 -0.49 -19.00 0.95
N THR A 46 -0.87 -18.92 -0.33
CA THR A 46 -2.24 -19.18 -0.81
C THR A 46 -2.23 -20.06 -2.07
N ASN A 47 -3.42 -20.50 -2.51
CA ASN A 47 -3.53 -21.37 -3.68
C ASN A 47 -3.47 -20.60 -5.01
N LYS A 48 -3.09 -21.30 -6.09
CA LYS A 48 -2.93 -20.71 -7.44
C LYS A 48 -4.23 -20.11 -8.00
N GLY A 49 -5.37 -20.71 -7.70
CA GLY A 49 -6.68 -20.22 -8.13
C GLY A 49 -6.99 -18.85 -7.55
N ASN A 50 -6.69 -18.66 -6.26
CA ASN A 50 -6.86 -17.40 -5.55
C ASN A 50 -5.95 -16.30 -6.12
N VAL A 51 -4.66 -16.61 -6.33
CA VAL A 51 -3.72 -15.67 -6.95
C VAL A 51 -4.16 -15.30 -8.37
N SER A 52 -4.58 -16.27 -9.18
CA SER A 52 -5.06 -16.03 -10.54
C SER A 52 -6.27 -15.10 -10.58
N HIS A 53 -7.21 -15.30 -9.65
CA HIS A 53 -8.37 -14.43 -9.51
C HIS A 53 -7.96 -12.99 -9.20
N HIS A 54 -7.11 -12.79 -8.18
CA HIS A 54 -6.66 -11.45 -7.80
C HIS A 54 -5.85 -10.75 -8.89
N LEU A 55 -4.95 -11.47 -9.59
CA LEU A 55 -4.16 -10.90 -10.68
C LEU A 55 -5.04 -10.46 -11.86
N ARG A 56 -6.12 -11.20 -12.15
CA ARG A 56 -7.09 -10.77 -13.17
C ARG A 56 -7.79 -9.48 -12.75
N VAL A 57 -8.23 -9.36 -11.49
CA VAL A 57 -8.85 -8.11 -11.04
C VAL A 57 -7.87 -6.93 -11.07
N LEU A 58 -6.60 -7.17 -10.71
CA LEU A 58 -5.55 -6.16 -10.83
C LEU A 58 -5.26 -5.79 -12.28
N LEU A 59 -5.31 -6.75 -13.22
CA LEU A 59 -5.14 -6.51 -14.65
C LEU A 59 -6.30 -5.67 -15.19
N ASP A 60 -7.53 -6.01 -14.83
CA ASP A 60 -8.74 -5.30 -15.25
C ASP A 60 -8.76 -3.87 -14.69
N ALA A 61 -8.16 -3.65 -13.51
CA ALA A 61 -7.97 -2.32 -12.92
C ALA A 61 -6.73 -1.57 -13.46
N GLY A 62 -5.97 -2.17 -14.39
CA GLY A 62 -4.77 -1.56 -14.96
C GLY A 62 -3.61 -1.39 -13.98
N LEU A 63 -3.54 -2.21 -12.91
CA LEU A 63 -2.49 -2.17 -11.88
C LEU A 63 -1.35 -3.16 -12.14
N VAL A 64 -1.61 -4.18 -12.96
CA VAL A 64 -0.58 -5.12 -13.46
C VAL A 64 -0.77 -5.34 -14.96
N THR A 65 0.26 -5.86 -15.60
CA THR A 65 0.20 -6.32 -16.99
C THR A 65 0.81 -7.71 -17.14
N ARG A 66 0.52 -8.37 -18.26
CA ARG A 66 1.18 -9.62 -18.65
C ARG A 66 2.55 -9.29 -19.22
N GLY A 67 3.58 -9.80 -18.56
CA GLY A 67 4.96 -9.71 -18.97
C GLY A 67 5.38 -10.80 -19.96
N HIS A 68 6.66 -11.16 -19.89
CA HIS A 68 7.24 -12.21 -20.70
C HIS A 68 6.69 -13.60 -20.31
N THR A 69 6.88 -14.56 -21.22
CA THR A 69 6.59 -15.97 -20.97
C THR A 69 7.86 -16.79 -21.01
N ARG A 70 7.92 -17.87 -20.23
CA ARG A 70 9.06 -18.81 -20.24
C ARG A 70 8.57 -20.25 -20.31
N THR A 71 9.15 -21.03 -21.23
CA THR A 71 8.89 -22.47 -21.30
C THR A 71 9.69 -23.20 -20.23
N VAL A 72 9.01 -24.05 -19.47
CA VAL A 72 9.57 -24.90 -18.42
C VAL A 72 9.17 -26.36 -18.67
N ARG A 73 9.74 -27.29 -17.90
CA ARG A 73 9.54 -28.74 -18.06
C ARG A 73 8.08 -29.21 -17.89
N GLY A 74 7.15 -28.31 -17.51
CA GLY A 74 5.73 -28.55 -17.31
C GLY A 74 4.79 -27.57 -18.03
N GLY A 75 5.27 -26.82 -19.02
CA GLY A 75 4.44 -25.90 -19.82
C GLY A 75 5.04 -24.50 -19.98
N THR A 76 4.21 -23.52 -20.29
CA THR A 76 4.61 -22.11 -20.42
C THR A 76 4.16 -21.32 -19.20
N GLU A 77 5.09 -20.67 -18.51
CA GLU A 77 4.77 -19.77 -17.40
C GLU A 77 4.61 -18.33 -17.90
N GLN A 78 3.53 -17.67 -17.48
CA GLN A 78 3.27 -16.25 -17.69
C GLN A 78 3.76 -15.45 -16.49
N TYR A 79 4.60 -14.44 -16.74
CA TYR A 79 5.01 -13.47 -15.74
C TYR A 79 4.02 -12.31 -15.70
N TRP A 80 3.75 -11.81 -14.50
CA TRP A 80 2.93 -10.64 -14.24
C TRP A 80 3.83 -9.53 -13.74
N ILE A 81 3.67 -8.32 -14.27
CA ILE A 81 4.56 -7.18 -14.00
C ILE A 81 3.71 -6.02 -13.47
N PRO A 82 4.16 -5.29 -12.44
CA PRO A 82 3.45 -4.10 -11.97
C PRO A 82 3.56 -2.99 -13.01
N VAL A 83 2.52 -2.16 -13.16
CA VAL A 83 2.56 -1.06 -14.15
C VAL A 83 3.46 0.10 -13.73
N ALA A 84 3.71 0.24 -12.42
CA ALA A 84 4.61 1.23 -11.84
C ALA A 84 5.38 0.68 -10.64
N ARG A 85 6.54 1.29 -10.33
CA ARG A 85 7.35 0.93 -9.14
C ARG A 85 6.69 1.38 -7.85
N ARG A 86 6.10 2.59 -7.86
CA ARG A 86 5.41 3.18 -6.71
C ARG A 86 3.96 3.45 -7.07
N LEU A 87 3.07 3.13 -6.13
CA LEU A 87 1.67 3.51 -6.18
C LEU A 87 1.48 4.70 -5.26
N ARG A 88 1.02 5.81 -5.82
CA ARG A 88 0.53 6.95 -5.07
C ARG A 88 -0.97 6.88 -5.00
N PHE A 89 -1.50 7.15 -3.82
CA PHE A 89 -2.93 7.28 -3.63
C PHE A 89 -3.26 8.77 -3.70
N PRO A 90 -4.20 9.20 -4.55
CA PRO A 90 -4.79 10.52 -4.35
C PRO A 90 -5.47 10.53 -2.98
N ALA A 91 -5.72 11.73 -2.43
CA ALA A 91 -6.58 11.86 -1.27
C ALA A 91 -7.92 11.18 -1.58
N GLY A 92 -8.12 9.99 -1.01
CA GLY A 92 -9.29 9.16 -1.24
C GLY A 92 -10.48 9.62 -0.40
N ASP A 93 -11.66 9.09 -0.71
CA ASP A 93 -12.75 9.13 0.24
C ASP A 93 -12.41 8.28 1.49
N GLY A 94 -13.13 8.54 2.60
CA GLY A 94 -12.84 7.90 3.88
C GLY A 94 -12.94 6.37 3.84
N GLU A 95 -13.86 5.81 3.02
CA GLU A 95 -14.05 4.36 2.89
C GLU A 95 -12.84 3.69 2.23
N THR A 96 -12.31 4.30 1.17
CA THR A 96 -11.12 3.81 0.47
C THR A 96 -9.89 3.86 1.38
N THR A 97 -9.69 4.98 2.08
CA THR A 97 -8.57 5.14 3.04
C THR A 97 -8.66 4.11 4.16
N ASP A 98 -9.85 3.89 4.71
CA ASP A 98 -10.08 2.93 5.80
C ASP A 98 -9.79 1.48 5.38
N ALA A 99 -10.25 1.08 4.19
CA ALA A 99 -9.95 -0.25 3.66
C ALA A 99 -8.44 -0.45 3.40
N MET A 100 -7.73 0.57 2.92
CA MET A 100 -6.29 0.53 2.74
C MET A 100 -5.54 0.43 4.06
N LEU A 101 -5.93 1.21 5.07
CA LEU A 101 -5.32 1.15 6.39
C LEU A 101 -5.52 -0.23 7.04
N ARG A 102 -6.68 -0.87 6.87
CA ARG A 102 -6.88 -2.27 7.28
C ARG A 102 -5.94 -3.23 6.55
N ALA A 103 -5.86 -3.13 5.23
CA ALA A 103 -5.00 -3.97 4.41
C ALA A 103 -3.53 -3.87 4.81
N ILE A 104 -3.08 -2.66 5.13
CA ILE A 104 -1.74 -2.40 5.66
C ILE A 104 -1.57 -2.99 7.06
N GLY A 105 -2.55 -2.77 7.95
CA GLY A 105 -2.48 -3.23 9.34
C GLY A 105 -2.33 -4.75 9.45
N GLU A 106 -2.93 -5.50 8.52
CA GLU A 106 -2.78 -6.97 8.42
C GLU A 106 -1.37 -7.41 8.02
N GLU A 107 -0.53 -6.54 7.48
CA GLU A 107 0.83 -6.86 7.02
C GLU A 107 1.92 -6.48 7.99
N ILE A 108 1.62 -5.56 8.91
CA ILE A 108 2.55 -5.18 9.96
C ILE A 108 2.87 -6.47 10.74
N PRO A 109 4.15 -6.86 10.83
CA PRO A 109 4.55 -8.04 11.60
C PRO A 109 4.03 -7.93 13.03
N HIS A 110 3.59 -9.06 13.59
CA HIS A 110 3.11 -9.12 14.97
C HIS A 110 4.26 -9.15 15.99
N ASP A 111 5.51 -9.01 15.55
CA ASP A 111 6.65 -8.83 16.44
C ASP A 111 6.76 -7.37 16.91
N ASP A 112 7.29 -7.17 18.11
CA ASP A 112 7.26 -5.89 18.83
C ASP A 112 8.32 -4.87 18.34
N ASP A 113 9.04 -5.15 17.26
CA ASP A 113 10.21 -4.37 16.81
C ASP A 113 9.87 -3.25 15.79
N HIS A 114 8.59 -2.94 15.59
CA HIS A 114 8.17 -1.87 14.67
C HIS A 114 7.86 -0.55 15.38
N LEU A 115 8.31 0.57 14.81
CA LEU A 115 7.98 1.90 15.31
C LEU A 115 6.51 2.23 15.02
N PHE A 116 5.69 2.37 16.07
CA PHE A 116 4.31 2.85 15.96
C PHE A 116 4.11 4.12 16.79
N ASN A 117 3.97 5.27 16.11
CA ASN A 117 3.73 6.56 16.74
C ASN A 117 2.39 7.15 16.28
N ASN A 118 1.47 7.35 17.22
CA ASN A 118 0.19 8.00 16.97
C ASN A 118 -0.06 9.06 18.06
N ARG A 119 0.09 10.34 17.69
CA ARG A 119 -0.12 11.48 18.60
C ARG A 119 -1.17 12.43 18.07
N ARG A 120 -1.98 12.96 18.98
CA ARG A 120 -2.89 14.07 18.72
C ARG A 120 -2.20 15.38 19.06
N ILE A 121 -2.18 16.32 18.12
CA ILE A 121 -1.59 17.65 18.27
C ILE A 121 -2.63 18.68 17.82
N SER A 122 -2.73 19.80 18.53
CA SER A 122 -3.60 20.91 18.14
C SER A 122 -2.87 21.79 17.12
N MET A 123 -3.48 22.00 15.96
CA MET A 123 -2.89 22.72 14.83
C MET A 123 -3.97 23.52 14.09
N THR A 124 -3.58 24.61 13.42
CA THR A 124 -4.43 25.25 12.41
C THR A 124 -4.52 24.39 11.15
N ALA A 125 -5.49 24.64 10.27
CA ALA A 125 -5.61 23.92 9.00
C ALA A 125 -4.37 24.12 8.10
N GLU A 126 -3.82 25.34 8.06
CA GLU A 126 -2.59 25.68 7.34
C GLU A 126 -1.38 24.92 7.89
N GLN A 127 -1.22 24.88 9.21
CA GLN A 127 -0.15 24.10 9.85
C GLN A 127 -0.27 22.60 9.53
N ALA A 128 -1.49 22.06 9.53
CA ALA A 128 -1.71 20.65 9.19
C ALA A 128 -1.33 20.36 7.73
N GLN A 129 -1.69 21.24 6.79
CA GLN A 129 -1.30 21.12 5.40
C GLN A 129 0.22 21.19 5.20
N HIS A 130 0.90 22.15 5.84
CA HIS A 130 2.36 22.25 5.78
C HIS A 130 3.05 20.99 6.32
N LEU A 131 2.53 20.41 7.41
CA LEU A 131 3.05 19.15 7.95
C LEU A 131 2.83 17.98 6.97
N SER A 132 1.65 17.87 6.36
CA SER A 132 1.37 16.86 5.34
C SER A 132 2.34 16.94 4.17
N GLU A 133 2.54 18.13 3.61
CA GLU A 133 3.47 18.35 2.49
C GLU A 133 4.92 18.05 2.87
N HIS A 134 5.33 18.39 4.09
CA HIS A 134 6.67 18.12 4.58
C HIS A 134 6.93 16.61 4.75
N LEU A 135 5.99 15.88 5.35
CA LEU A 135 6.11 14.42 5.55
C LEU A 135 6.03 13.66 4.23
N ASP A 136 5.13 14.06 3.32
CA ASP A 136 5.05 13.47 1.99
C ASP A 136 6.36 13.64 1.22
N ARG A 137 6.92 14.85 1.23
CA ARG A 137 8.23 15.13 0.63
C ARG A 137 9.33 14.28 1.25
N LEU A 138 9.38 14.20 2.58
CA LEU A 138 10.39 13.43 3.30
C LEU A 138 10.39 11.96 2.87
N VAL A 139 9.21 11.34 2.68
CA VAL A 139 9.09 9.94 2.28
C VAL A 139 9.38 9.75 0.79
N ASN A 140 8.87 10.63 -0.08
CA ASN A 140 9.02 10.50 -1.53
C ASN A 140 10.41 10.88 -2.07
N GLU A 141 11.19 11.66 -1.32
CA GLU A 141 12.58 12.02 -1.67
C GLU A 141 13.62 11.05 -1.10
N LEU A 142 13.22 9.99 -0.38
CA LEU A 142 14.15 8.94 0.05
C LEU A 142 14.79 8.27 -1.18
N PRO A 143 16.11 8.02 -1.15
CA PRO A 143 16.77 7.31 -2.24
C PRO A 143 16.26 5.87 -2.33
N ASP A 144 16.21 5.33 -3.55
CA ASP A 144 15.90 3.92 -3.74
C ASP A 144 16.91 3.05 -2.98
N GLY A 145 16.40 2.07 -2.23
CA GLY A 145 17.24 1.15 -1.46
C GLY A 145 17.96 0.12 -2.34
N ASP A 146 19.07 -0.42 -1.84
CA ASP A 146 19.73 -1.58 -2.45
C ASP A 146 18.79 -2.80 -2.38
N PRO A 147 18.46 -3.45 -3.52
CA PRO A 147 17.62 -4.65 -3.55
C PRO A 147 18.12 -5.82 -2.69
N GLY A 148 19.40 -5.83 -2.30
CA GLY A 148 20.00 -6.83 -1.43
C GLY A 148 19.75 -6.62 0.08
N LEU A 149 19.18 -5.47 0.47
CA LEU A 149 18.96 -5.12 1.88
C LEU A 149 17.53 -5.43 2.36
N PRO A 150 17.32 -5.55 3.69
CA PRO A 150 15.98 -5.63 4.25
C PRO A 150 15.11 -4.45 3.81
N SER A 151 13.87 -4.74 3.41
CA SER A 151 12.90 -3.73 3.01
C SER A 151 12.07 -3.27 4.21
N TYR A 152 11.93 -1.96 4.39
CA TYR A 152 11.09 -1.35 5.42
C TYR A 152 9.91 -0.61 4.77
N SER A 153 8.71 -0.77 5.31
CA SER A 153 7.53 -0.02 4.86
C SER A 153 7.34 1.21 5.75
N VAL A 154 7.18 2.38 5.13
CA VAL A 154 6.94 3.66 5.84
C VAL A 154 5.56 4.17 5.48
N ILE A 155 4.82 4.62 6.50
CA ILE A 155 3.45 5.09 6.36
C ILE A 155 3.30 6.35 7.18
N VAL A 156 2.90 7.43 6.53
CA VAL A 156 2.64 8.72 7.15
C VAL A 156 1.20 9.12 6.82
N SER A 157 0.46 9.55 7.83
CA SER A 157 -0.90 10.05 7.66
C SER A 157 -1.13 11.23 8.60
N VAL A 158 -1.69 12.30 8.05
CA VAL A 158 -2.11 13.50 8.79
C VAL A 158 -3.59 13.67 8.48
N TYR A 159 -4.43 13.57 9.50
CA TYR A 159 -5.87 13.67 9.37
C TYR A 159 -6.47 14.50 10.49
N ARG A 160 -7.61 15.14 10.21
CA ARG A 160 -8.39 15.81 11.25
C ARG A 160 -9.09 14.75 12.10
N SER A 161 -8.89 14.82 13.42
CA SER A 161 -9.60 13.94 14.35
C SER A 161 -10.95 14.55 14.72
N ASP A 162 -12.04 13.80 14.52
CA ASP A 162 -13.40 14.21 14.93
C ASP A 162 -13.71 13.88 16.41
N LEU A 163 -12.79 13.18 17.09
CA LEU A 163 -12.90 12.86 18.51
C LEU A 163 -12.71 14.12 19.34
N ARG A 164 -13.81 14.64 19.89
CA ARG A 164 -13.77 15.76 20.84
C ARG A 164 -13.02 15.34 22.11
N PRO A 165 -12.19 16.24 22.68
CA PRO A 165 -11.62 16.00 24.00
C PRO A 165 -12.75 15.79 25.02
N ALA A 166 -12.56 14.88 25.97
CA ALA A 166 -13.48 14.72 27.08
C ALA A 166 -13.63 16.07 27.82
N PRO A 167 -14.84 16.43 28.26
CA PRO A 167 -15.02 17.65 29.03
C PRO A 167 -14.17 17.56 30.30
N THR A 168 -13.32 18.55 30.53
CA THR A 168 -12.52 18.65 31.75
C THR A 168 -13.49 18.78 32.92
N ARG A 169 -13.56 17.78 33.81
CA ARG A 169 -14.26 17.94 35.09
C ARG A 169 -13.50 18.99 35.90
N THR A 170 -13.98 20.22 35.89
CA THR A 170 -13.57 21.23 36.87
C THR A 170 -14.00 20.70 38.23
N LYS A 171 -13.03 20.34 39.09
CA LYS A 171 -13.30 20.02 40.49
C LYS A 171 -13.73 21.33 41.16
N GLU A 172 -15.03 21.58 41.28
CA GLU A 172 -15.56 22.52 42.25
C GLU A 172 -15.09 22.05 43.63
N HIS A 173 -14.18 22.83 44.24
CA HIS A 173 -13.83 22.69 45.64
C HIS A 173 -15.02 23.20 46.44
N SER A 174 -15.63 22.30 47.19
CA SER A 174 -16.58 22.64 48.26
C SER A 174 -15.85 22.77 49.59
#